data_AF-A0A7V4LA12-F1
#
_entry.id   AF-A0A7V4LA12-F1
#
_cell.length_a   1.000
_cell.length_b   1.000
_cell.length_c   1.000
_cell.angle_alpha   90.00
_cell.angle_beta   90.00
_cell.angle_gamma   90.00
#
_symmetry.space_group_name_H-M   'P 1'
#
loop_
_entity.id
_entity.type
_entity.pdbx_description
1 polymer ?
#
loop_
_entity_poly.entity_id
_entity_poly.type
_entity_poly.pdbx_seq_one_letter_code
_entity_poly.pdbx_strand_id
1 'polypeptide(L)'
;MEPIEGKLESLGKVLREALAAERSEGDDLLQARASFLRDFSRHHAPSSTLDVPARRRARWLSLALAASLGAALTGMWLWPRSVSFQVGESRPGRLGAVIESVTGHATSLRFSEGSRLLLHEGARMRVLSVGSDGARVLVENGILDVSVAALKTRKTRWEFEAGPYLVTVTGTKFRMAFYSQSRTLSLSTQEGQVVVSGACQKTPKKISAGESVVLSCSTEEDLLPPSEVTQDKNV
;
A
#
# COMPACT_ATOMS: atom_id res chain seq x y z
N MET A 1 -79.30 18.96 -24.85
CA MET A 1 -78.08 18.32 -25.39
C MET A 1 -77.14 19.47 -25.71
N GLU A 2 -76.40 19.92 -24.70
CA GLU A 2 -75.54 21.11 -24.76
C GLU A 2 -74.23 20.78 -25.50
N PRO A 3 -73.76 21.63 -26.44
CA PRO A 3 -72.63 21.30 -27.30
C PRO A 3 -71.32 21.36 -26.53
N ILE A 4 -70.48 20.34 -26.73
CA ILE A 4 -69.18 20.13 -26.09
C ILE A 4 -68.23 21.33 -26.29
N GLU A 5 -68.44 22.14 -27.33
CA GLU A 5 -67.72 23.38 -27.65
C GLU A 5 -67.74 24.41 -26.51
N GLY A 6 -68.90 24.66 -25.88
CA GLY A 6 -69.03 25.68 -24.84
C GLY A 6 -68.24 25.35 -23.57
N LYS A 7 -68.05 24.05 -23.30
CA LYS A 7 -67.32 23.58 -22.13
C LYS A 7 -65.81 23.75 -22.30
N LEU A 8 -65.28 23.55 -23.51
CA LEU A 8 -63.87 23.76 -23.87
C LEU A 8 -63.48 25.24 -23.86
N GLU A 9 -64.34 26.14 -24.33
CA GLU A 9 -64.09 27.57 -24.20
C GLU A 9 -64.09 28.04 -22.74
N SER A 10 -65.02 27.52 -21.93
CA SER A 10 -65.06 27.84 -20.49
C SER A 10 -63.79 27.37 -19.75
N LEU A 11 -63.29 26.16 -20.06
CA LEU A 11 -62.05 25.62 -19.50
C LEU A 11 -60.81 26.38 -19.98
N GLY A 12 -60.78 26.78 -21.25
CA GLY A 12 -59.69 27.59 -21.80
C GLY A 12 -59.62 28.98 -21.16
N LYS A 13 -60.76 29.58 -20.80
CA LYS A 13 -60.81 30.86 -20.10
C LYS A 13 -60.31 30.74 -18.65
N VAL A 14 -60.76 29.72 -17.93
CA VAL A 14 -60.35 29.47 -16.53
C VAL A 14 -58.86 29.14 -16.44
N LEU A 15 -58.32 28.32 -17.35
CA LEU A 15 -56.90 28.00 -17.38
C LEU A 15 -56.03 29.22 -17.67
N ARG A 16 -56.51 30.14 -18.53
CA ARG A 16 -55.80 31.37 -18.87
C ARG A 16 -55.80 32.39 -17.73
N GLU A 17 -56.90 32.48 -16.97
CA GLU A 17 -56.97 33.28 -15.74
C GLU A 17 -56.07 32.70 -14.64
N ALA A 18 -56.06 31.38 -14.45
CA ALA A 18 -55.19 30.72 -13.49
C ALA A 18 -53.69 30.93 -13.80
N LEU A 19 -53.30 30.79 -15.08
CA LEU A 19 -51.93 31.03 -15.52
C LEU A 19 -51.52 32.51 -15.45
N ALA A 20 -52.46 33.44 -15.62
CA ALA A 20 -52.18 34.87 -15.48
C ALA A 20 -51.99 35.27 -14.01
N ALA A 21 -52.77 34.70 -13.09
CA ALA A 21 -52.63 34.90 -11.66
C ALA A 21 -51.28 34.38 -11.13
N GLU A 22 -50.88 33.18 -11.55
CA GLU A 22 -49.61 32.56 -11.12
C GLU A 22 -48.38 33.32 -11.66
N ARG A 23 -48.50 33.92 -12.84
CA ARG A 23 -47.44 34.78 -13.42
C ARG A 23 -47.30 36.11 -12.67
N SER A 24 -48.40 36.68 -12.18
CA SER A 24 -48.37 37.91 -11.39
C SER A 24 -47.67 37.73 -10.03
N GLU A 25 -47.83 36.56 -9.41
CA GLU A 25 -47.18 36.24 -8.12
C GLU A 25 -45.65 36.05 -8.27
N GLY A 26 -45.23 35.47 -9.40
CA GLY A 26 -43.81 35.36 -9.75
C GLY A 26 -43.15 36.70 -10.06
N ASP A 27 -43.86 37.60 -10.76
CA ASP A 27 -43.38 38.94 -11.08
C ASP A 27 -43.33 39.84 -9.84
N ASP A 28 -44.29 39.71 -8.91
CA ASP A 28 -44.29 40.43 -7.62
C ASP A 28 -43.10 40.03 -6.74
N LEU A 29 -42.74 38.75 -6.70
CA LEU A 29 -41.57 38.28 -5.95
C LEU A 29 -40.25 38.78 -6.55
N LEU A 30 -40.16 38.85 -7.89
CA LEU A 30 -38.99 39.41 -8.58
C LEU A 30 -38.88 40.92 -8.35
N GLN A 31 -40.01 41.63 -8.35
CA GLN A 31 -40.06 43.08 -8.13
C GLN A 31 -39.74 43.45 -6.68
N ALA A 32 -40.21 42.65 -5.71
CA ALA A 32 -39.86 42.78 -4.29
C ALA A 32 -38.37 42.48 -4.02
N ARG A 33 -37.78 41.50 -4.72
CA ARG A 33 -36.35 41.22 -4.64
C ARG A 33 -35.51 42.35 -5.23
N ALA A 34 -35.95 42.93 -6.36
CA ALA A 34 -35.24 44.03 -7.00
C ALA A 34 -35.27 45.32 -6.17
N SER A 35 -36.40 45.62 -5.51
CA SER A 35 -36.48 46.76 -4.59
C SER A 35 -35.67 46.53 -3.31
N PHE A 36 -35.71 45.33 -2.75
CA PHE A 36 -34.91 44.96 -1.56
C PHE A 36 -33.40 45.08 -1.82
N LEU A 37 -32.89 44.62 -2.96
CA LEU A 37 -31.46 44.74 -3.29
C LEU A 37 -31.02 46.21 -3.46
N ARG A 38 -31.92 47.09 -3.91
CA ARG A 38 -31.66 48.53 -4.04
C ARG A 38 -31.59 49.24 -2.69
N ASP A 39 -32.42 48.83 -1.73
CA ASP A 39 -32.40 49.41 -0.38
C ASP A 39 -31.32 48.79 0.53
N PHE A 40 -31.03 47.49 0.36
CA PHE A 40 -29.98 46.81 1.10
C PHE A 40 -28.59 47.35 0.74
N SER A 41 -28.36 47.67 -0.53
CA SER A 41 -27.10 48.30 -0.97
C SER A 41 -26.93 49.74 -0.47
N ARG A 42 -28.02 50.42 -0.06
CA ARG A 42 -27.94 51.75 0.57
C ARG A 42 -27.60 51.70 2.05
N HIS A 43 -27.96 50.63 2.77
CA HIS A 43 -27.77 50.52 4.21
C HIS A 43 -26.56 49.67 4.63
N HIS A 44 -26.03 48.83 3.73
CA HIS A 44 -24.87 47.97 3.97
C HIS A 44 -23.73 48.24 2.98
N ALA A 45 -23.44 49.52 2.72
CA ALA A 45 -22.12 49.88 2.24
C ALA A 45 -21.15 49.78 3.43
N PRO A 46 -20.18 48.85 3.44
CA PRO A 46 -19.14 48.88 4.45
C PRO A 46 -18.33 50.17 4.27
N SER A 47 -18.57 51.14 5.15
CA SER A 47 -17.65 52.24 5.38
C SER A 47 -16.41 51.67 6.06
N SER A 48 -15.47 51.16 5.27
CA SER A 48 -14.08 51.03 5.70
C SER A 48 -13.21 51.77 4.71
N THR A 49 -13.13 53.08 4.93
CA THR A 49 -11.97 53.90 4.61
C THR A 49 -10.75 53.29 5.29
N LEU A 50 -10.01 52.48 4.55
CA LEU A 50 -8.57 52.33 4.73
C LEU A 50 -7.97 52.20 3.33
N ASP A 51 -7.61 53.35 2.78
CA ASP A 51 -6.64 53.45 1.69
C ASP A 51 -5.34 52.77 2.15
N VAL A 52 -5.17 51.51 1.78
CA VAL A 52 -3.90 50.79 1.88
C VAL A 52 -3.48 50.48 0.45
N PRO A 53 -2.29 50.91 0.01
CA PRO A 53 -1.91 50.85 -1.39
C PRO A 53 -1.98 49.42 -1.92
N ALA A 54 -2.72 49.24 -3.02
CA ALA A 54 -3.06 47.97 -3.68
C ALA A 54 -1.86 47.03 -3.93
N ARG A 55 -0.64 47.59 -3.99
CA ARG A 55 0.61 46.83 -4.13
C ARG A 55 0.96 45.94 -2.92
N ARG A 56 0.52 46.27 -1.70
CA ARG A 56 0.79 45.44 -0.52
C ARG A 56 -0.16 44.24 -0.42
N ARG A 57 -1.46 44.37 -0.73
CA ARG A 57 -2.41 43.24 -0.67
C ARG A 57 -2.13 42.16 -1.73
N ALA A 58 -1.75 42.56 -2.94
CA ALA A 58 -1.34 41.63 -3.99
C ALA A 58 -0.09 40.81 -3.61
N ARG A 59 0.85 41.41 -2.87
CA ARG A 59 2.04 40.72 -2.34
C ARG A 59 1.72 39.69 -1.25
N TRP A 60 0.70 39.93 -0.42
CA TRP A 60 0.32 38.99 0.65
C TRP A 60 -0.54 37.83 0.14
N LEU A 61 -1.38 38.07 -0.88
CA LEU A 61 -2.11 37.00 -1.57
C LEU A 61 -1.18 36.10 -2.41
N SER A 62 -0.15 36.69 -3.05
CA SER A 62 0.88 35.90 -3.75
C SER A 62 1.79 35.14 -2.79
N LEU A 63 2.09 35.68 -1.60
CA LEU A 63 2.79 34.92 -0.55
C LEU A 63 1.95 33.75 -0.01
N ALA A 64 0.64 33.92 0.18
CA ALA A 64 -0.24 32.85 0.66
C ALA A 64 -0.39 31.71 -0.37
N LEU A 65 -0.49 32.05 -1.66
CA LEU A 65 -0.55 31.06 -2.75
C LEU A 65 0.81 30.36 -2.96
N ALA A 66 1.92 31.10 -2.81
CA ALA A 66 3.26 30.52 -2.85
C ALA A 66 3.53 29.59 -1.66
N ALA A 67 3.02 29.91 -0.47
CA ALA A 67 3.16 29.08 0.72
C ALA A 67 2.36 27.77 0.61
N SER A 68 1.16 27.78 0.02
CA SER A 68 0.36 26.55 -0.18
C SER A 68 0.94 25.63 -1.25
N LEU A 69 1.43 26.19 -2.37
CA LEU A 69 2.19 25.44 -3.37
C LEU A 69 3.50 24.88 -2.79
N GLY A 70 4.20 25.67 -1.98
CA GLY A 70 5.39 25.23 -1.25
C GLY A 70 5.09 24.05 -0.33
N ALA A 71 4.06 24.16 0.51
CA ALA A 71 3.62 23.10 1.42
C ALA A 71 3.21 21.81 0.68
N ALA A 72 2.46 21.93 -0.42
CA ALA A 72 2.05 20.79 -1.24
C ALA A 72 3.24 20.09 -1.91
N LEU A 73 4.21 20.85 -2.43
CA LEU A 73 5.43 20.31 -3.04
C LEU A 73 6.33 19.65 -2.00
N THR A 74 6.51 20.25 -0.81
CA THR A 74 7.23 19.59 0.29
C THR A 74 6.51 18.37 0.81
N GLY A 75 5.18 18.40 0.95
CA GLY A 75 4.37 17.26 1.40
C GLY A 75 4.44 16.09 0.42
N MET A 76 4.39 16.37 -0.89
CA MET A 76 4.51 15.36 -1.94
C MET A 76 5.94 14.79 -2.05
N TRP A 77 6.96 15.59 -1.76
CA TRP A 77 8.36 15.13 -1.69
C TRP A 77 8.63 14.30 -0.42
N LEU A 78 7.96 14.62 0.68
CA LEU A 78 8.07 13.92 1.96
C LEU A 78 7.24 12.64 2.03
N TRP A 79 6.44 12.31 1.02
CA TRP A 79 5.68 11.07 1.01
C TRP A 79 6.60 9.84 0.91
N PRO A 80 6.50 8.90 1.87
CA PRO A 80 7.29 7.69 1.82
C PRO A 80 6.88 6.87 0.61
N ARG A 81 7.80 6.73 -0.35
CA ARG A 81 7.63 5.79 -1.46
C ARG A 81 7.51 4.39 -0.87
N SER A 82 6.33 3.79 -0.98
CA SER A 82 6.13 2.39 -0.62
C SER A 82 7.02 1.53 -1.51
N VAL A 83 7.77 0.63 -0.88
CA VAL A 83 8.52 -0.38 -1.64
C VAL A 83 7.50 -1.25 -2.38
N SER A 84 7.74 -1.44 -3.67
CA SER A 84 6.95 -2.32 -4.53
C SER A 84 7.87 -3.37 -5.15
N PHE A 85 7.31 -4.48 -5.60
CA PHE A 85 8.07 -5.53 -6.25
C PHE A 85 7.36 -6.08 -7.47
N GLN A 86 8.13 -6.62 -8.39
CA GLN A 86 7.69 -7.25 -9.63
C GLN A 86 8.19 -8.70 -9.67
N VAL A 87 7.45 -9.58 -10.35
CA VAL A 87 7.72 -11.01 -10.52
C VAL A 87 7.91 -11.29 -12.02
N GLY A 88 9.01 -11.96 -12.36
CA GLY A 88 9.42 -12.17 -13.75
C GLY A 88 9.80 -10.85 -14.42
N GLU A 89 9.37 -10.66 -15.67
CA GLU A 89 9.78 -9.48 -16.45
C GLU A 89 9.01 -8.21 -16.09
N SER A 90 7.70 -8.29 -15.80
CA SER A 90 6.88 -7.09 -15.61
C SER A 90 5.59 -7.29 -14.80
N ARG A 91 5.37 -8.46 -14.18
CA ARG A 91 4.12 -8.68 -13.42
C ARG A 91 4.22 -8.02 -12.05
N PRO A 92 3.31 -7.11 -11.65
CA PRO A 92 3.29 -6.57 -10.29
C PRO A 92 3.11 -7.69 -9.25
N GLY A 93 3.94 -7.65 -8.22
CA GLY A 93 3.86 -8.58 -7.09
C GLY A 93 2.65 -8.28 -6.20
N ARG A 94 2.10 -9.33 -5.57
CA ARG A 94 1.03 -9.21 -4.58
C ARG A 94 1.51 -9.81 -3.26
N LEU A 95 1.32 -9.07 -2.17
CA LEU A 95 1.67 -9.56 -0.83
C LEU A 95 0.84 -10.81 -0.50
N GLY A 96 1.47 -11.77 0.18
CA GLY A 96 0.89 -13.05 0.58
C GLY A 96 0.64 -14.04 -0.57
N ALA A 97 0.74 -13.62 -1.83
CA ALA A 97 0.57 -14.51 -2.97
C ALA A 97 1.74 -15.52 -3.05
N VAL A 98 1.40 -16.77 -3.33
CA VAL A 98 2.41 -17.81 -3.60
C VAL A 98 3.12 -17.46 -4.88
N ILE A 99 4.44 -17.45 -4.81
CA ILE A 99 5.33 -17.32 -5.96
C ILE A 99 6.14 -18.60 -6.02
N GLU A 100 5.97 -19.33 -7.10
CA GLU A 100 6.59 -20.62 -7.33
C GLU A 100 7.30 -20.59 -8.67
N SER A 101 8.50 -21.17 -8.73
CA SER A 101 9.24 -21.28 -9.98
C SER A 101 8.87 -22.56 -10.70
N VAL A 102 8.52 -22.42 -11.98
CA VAL A 102 8.22 -23.55 -12.87
C VAL A 102 9.50 -24.37 -13.10
N THR A 103 9.37 -25.69 -13.19
CA THR A 103 10.48 -26.61 -13.51
C THR A 103 11.26 -26.14 -14.74
N GLY A 104 12.60 -26.15 -14.65
CA GLY A 104 13.48 -25.71 -15.74
C GLY A 104 13.63 -24.20 -15.92
N HIS A 105 12.93 -23.37 -15.13
CA HIS A 105 13.04 -21.92 -15.21
C HIS A 105 13.20 -21.29 -13.84
N ALA A 106 14.09 -20.30 -13.73
CA ALA A 106 14.22 -19.47 -12.54
C ALA A 106 13.28 -18.26 -12.61
N THR A 107 12.66 -17.91 -11.48
CA THR A 107 11.75 -16.76 -11.38
C THR A 107 12.43 -15.63 -10.63
N SER A 108 12.65 -14.50 -11.31
CA SER A 108 13.25 -13.31 -10.69
C SER A 108 12.19 -12.43 -10.04
N LEU A 109 12.50 -11.89 -8.86
CA LEU A 109 11.76 -10.79 -8.24
C LEU A 109 12.67 -9.57 -8.19
N ARG A 110 12.11 -8.42 -8.53
CA ARG A 110 12.80 -7.12 -8.51
C ARG A 110 12.04 -6.16 -7.65
N PHE A 111 12.71 -5.57 -6.68
CA PHE A 111 12.14 -4.61 -5.77
C PHE A 111 12.57 -3.20 -6.16
N SER A 112 11.69 -2.21 -5.95
CA SER A 112 11.84 -0.82 -6.41
C SER A 112 13.07 -0.09 -5.90
N GLU A 113 13.64 -0.55 -4.79
CA GLU A 113 14.82 -0.03 -4.09
C GLU A 113 16.11 -0.74 -4.49
N GLY A 114 16.04 -1.69 -5.42
CA GLY A 114 17.20 -2.33 -6.07
C GLY A 114 17.52 -3.74 -5.58
N SER A 115 16.81 -4.24 -4.56
CA SER A 115 16.97 -5.62 -4.11
C SER A 115 16.41 -6.62 -5.14
N ARG A 116 17.03 -7.80 -5.22
CA ARG A 116 16.64 -8.86 -6.16
C ARG A 116 16.63 -10.20 -5.46
N LEU A 117 15.63 -11.01 -5.77
CA LEU A 117 15.56 -12.42 -5.43
C LEU A 117 15.48 -13.22 -6.72
N LEU A 118 16.15 -14.36 -6.77
CA LEU A 118 16.03 -15.33 -7.87
C LEU A 118 15.63 -16.66 -7.26
N LEU A 119 14.41 -17.09 -7.54
CA LEU A 119 13.89 -18.39 -7.15
C LEU A 119 14.35 -19.38 -8.19
N HIS A 120 15.06 -20.42 -7.77
CA HIS A 120 15.42 -21.52 -8.64
C HIS A 120 14.23 -22.45 -8.83
N GLU A 121 14.36 -23.41 -9.75
CA GLU A 121 13.30 -24.37 -10.05
C GLU A 121 12.78 -25.09 -8.79
N GLY A 122 11.45 -25.26 -8.72
CA GLY A 122 10.80 -25.89 -7.57
C GLY A 122 10.86 -25.09 -6.26
N ALA A 123 11.41 -23.87 -6.27
CA ALA A 123 11.38 -22.98 -5.13
C ALA A 123 10.01 -22.30 -5.02
N ARG A 124 9.56 -22.15 -3.78
CA ARG A 124 8.26 -21.59 -3.41
C ARG A 124 8.40 -20.64 -2.24
N MET A 125 7.86 -19.44 -2.39
CA MET A 125 7.90 -18.39 -1.36
C MET A 125 6.70 -17.45 -1.43
N ARG A 126 6.58 -16.58 -0.42
CA ARG A 126 5.63 -15.48 -0.36
C ARG A 126 6.33 -14.22 0.13
N VAL A 127 6.02 -13.07 -0.46
CA VAL A 127 6.39 -11.79 0.14
C VAL A 127 5.27 -11.40 1.11
N LEU A 128 5.56 -11.37 2.40
CA LEU A 128 4.55 -11.13 3.44
C LEU A 128 4.29 -9.64 3.64
N SER A 129 5.35 -8.84 3.63
CA SER A 129 5.26 -7.39 3.76
C SER A 129 6.43 -6.69 3.07
N VAL A 130 6.20 -5.45 2.69
CA VAL A 130 7.20 -4.53 2.15
C VAL A 130 7.04 -3.19 2.86
N GLY A 131 8.16 -2.58 3.25
CA GLY A 131 8.23 -1.32 3.98
C GLY A 131 9.35 -0.44 3.43
N SER A 132 9.43 0.80 3.92
CA SER A 132 10.46 1.76 3.46
C SER A 132 11.90 1.35 3.80
N ASP A 133 12.05 0.38 4.69
CA ASP A 133 13.28 -0.18 5.23
C ASP A 133 13.56 -1.61 4.75
N GLY A 134 12.64 -2.30 4.08
CA GLY A 134 12.91 -3.62 3.50
C GLY A 134 11.68 -4.49 3.33
N ALA A 135 11.83 -5.81 3.46
CA ALA A 135 10.77 -6.77 3.22
C ALA A 135 10.85 -7.98 4.15
N ARG A 136 9.69 -8.59 4.39
CA ARG A 136 9.57 -9.91 5.04
C ARG A 136 9.13 -10.94 4.01
N VAL A 137 9.88 -12.03 3.92
CA VAL A 137 9.71 -13.09 2.93
C VAL A 137 9.57 -14.43 3.63
N LEU A 138 8.53 -15.19 3.32
CA LEU A 138 8.39 -16.59 3.73
C LEU A 138 8.93 -17.49 2.64
N VAL A 139 9.95 -18.27 2.95
CA VAL A 139 10.51 -19.31 2.08
C VAL A 139 9.91 -20.66 2.51
N GLU A 140 9.06 -21.22 1.67
CA GLU A 140 8.36 -22.47 1.98
C GLU A 140 9.22 -23.68 1.63
N ASN A 141 9.91 -23.63 0.48
CA ASN A 141 10.80 -24.68 0.03
C ASN A 141 11.70 -24.18 -1.13
N GLY A 142 12.86 -24.81 -1.30
CA GLY A 142 13.75 -24.64 -2.46
C GLY A 142 14.89 -23.64 -2.26
N ILE A 143 15.51 -23.26 -3.39
CA ILE A 143 16.76 -22.49 -3.44
C ILE A 143 16.48 -21.06 -3.93
N LEU A 144 17.07 -20.08 -3.24
CA LEU A 144 17.01 -18.67 -3.60
C LEU A 144 18.42 -18.06 -3.66
N ASP A 145 18.69 -17.29 -4.72
CA ASP A 145 19.78 -16.32 -4.71
C ASP A 145 19.24 -14.95 -4.33
N VAL A 146 19.86 -14.33 -3.34
CA VAL A 146 19.39 -13.11 -2.70
C VAL A 146 20.46 -12.03 -2.84
N SER A 147 20.05 -10.86 -3.33
CA SER A 147 20.89 -9.66 -3.39
C SER A 147 20.12 -8.48 -2.81
N VAL A 148 20.37 -8.16 -1.55
CA VAL A 148 19.72 -7.03 -0.86
C VAL A 148 20.52 -5.75 -1.05
N ALA A 149 19.87 -4.69 -1.52
CA ALA A 149 20.50 -3.39 -1.67
C ALA A 149 20.66 -2.70 -0.29
N ALA A 150 21.90 -2.34 0.06
CA ALA A 150 22.18 -1.54 1.23
C ALA A 150 21.78 -0.08 0.97
N LEU A 151 20.76 0.42 1.68
CA LEU A 151 20.34 1.82 1.56
C LEU A 151 21.23 2.69 2.43
N LYS A 152 21.89 3.70 1.85
CA LYS A 152 22.79 4.60 2.62
C LYS A 152 22.04 5.54 3.56
N THR A 153 20.81 5.90 3.21
CA THR A 153 20.04 6.95 3.89
C THR A 153 19.10 6.42 4.96
N ARG A 154 18.90 5.10 5.04
CA ARG A 154 17.97 4.44 5.98
C ARG A 154 18.51 3.09 6.40
N LYS A 155 18.09 2.60 7.57
CA LYS A 155 18.43 1.24 8.01
C LYS A 155 17.66 0.25 7.14
N THR A 156 18.36 -0.56 6.37
CA THR A 156 17.76 -1.68 5.63
C THR A 156 17.55 -2.86 6.59
N ARG A 157 16.36 -3.46 6.61
CA ARG A 157 16.01 -4.66 7.36
C ARG A 157 15.24 -5.62 6.47
N TRP A 158 15.86 -6.75 6.16
CA TRP A 158 15.24 -7.85 5.44
C TRP A 158 15.18 -9.09 6.31
N GLU A 159 14.06 -9.79 6.23
CA GLU A 159 13.80 -10.99 7.02
C GLU A 159 13.29 -12.11 6.10
N PHE A 160 13.93 -13.26 6.18
CA PHE A 160 13.50 -14.49 5.50
C PHE A 160 13.12 -15.51 6.56
N GLU A 161 11.83 -15.84 6.59
CA GLU A 161 11.26 -16.88 7.43
C GLU A 161 11.33 -18.20 6.67
N ALA A 162 12.07 -19.18 7.18
CA ALA A 162 12.28 -20.47 6.55
C ALA A 162 12.06 -21.58 7.58
N GLY A 163 10.81 -22.03 7.72
CA GLY A 163 10.40 -22.95 8.78
C GLY A 163 10.79 -22.43 10.17
N PRO A 164 11.60 -23.17 10.95
CA PRO A 164 11.98 -22.75 12.30
C PRO A 164 13.08 -21.67 12.33
N TYR A 165 13.60 -21.25 11.18
CA TYR A 165 14.69 -20.29 11.06
C TYR A 165 14.20 -18.91 10.64
N LEU A 166 14.78 -17.88 11.24
CA LEU A 166 14.66 -16.49 10.83
C LEU A 166 16.04 -15.98 10.41
N VAL A 167 16.16 -15.63 9.13
CA VAL A 167 17.37 -15.10 8.52
C VAL A 167 17.22 -13.59 8.35
N THR A 168 18.12 -12.81 8.93
CA THR A 168 18.06 -11.34 8.90
C THR A 168 19.30 -10.75 8.24
N VAL A 169 19.08 -9.74 7.38
CA VAL A 169 20.15 -9.08 6.60
C VAL A 169 19.86 -7.58 6.39
N THR A 170 20.91 -6.81 6.10
CA THR A 170 20.81 -5.36 5.85
C THR A 170 21.41 -4.92 4.50
N GLY A 171 22.17 -5.78 3.83
CA GLY A 171 22.91 -5.39 2.62
C GLY A 171 23.86 -6.48 2.23
N THR A 172 23.31 -7.58 1.75
CA THR A 172 24.01 -8.86 1.70
C THR A 172 23.69 -9.54 0.38
N LYS A 173 24.70 -10.20 -0.20
CA LYS A 173 24.50 -11.18 -1.26
C LYS A 173 24.77 -12.56 -0.72
N PHE A 174 23.77 -13.42 -0.78
CA PHE A 174 23.86 -14.78 -0.27
C PHE A 174 22.95 -15.71 -1.08
N ARG A 175 23.29 -17.00 -1.04
CA ARG A 175 22.42 -18.09 -1.49
C ARG A 175 21.85 -18.77 -0.26
N MET A 176 20.57 -19.10 -0.31
CA MET A 176 19.92 -19.94 0.70
C MET A 176 19.16 -21.09 0.06
N ALA A 177 19.11 -22.24 0.74
CA ALA A 177 18.16 -23.29 0.42
C ALA A 177 17.45 -23.72 1.69
N PHE A 178 16.13 -23.92 1.60
CA PHE A 178 15.34 -24.48 2.68
C PHE A 178 14.54 -25.67 2.17
N TYR A 179 14.63 -26.79 2.88
CA TYR A 179 13.85 -27.98 2.58
C TYR A 179 12.93 -28.28 3.75
N SER A 180 11.61 -28.18 3.52
CA SER A 180 10.61 -28.26 4.59
C SER A 180 10.55 -29.66 5.23
N GLN A 181 10.68 -30.72 4.43
CA GLN A 181 10.61 -32.11 4.90
C GLN A 181 11.74 -32.44 5.89
N SER A 182 12.98 -32.05 5.59
CA SER A 182 14.14 -32.29 6.43
C SER A 182 14.47 -31.14 7.37
N ARG A 183 13.66 -30.06 7.35
CA ARG A 183 13.87 -28.80 8.09
C ARG A 183 15.32 -28.32 8.04
N THR A 184 15.93 -28.46 6.86
CA THR A 184 17.34 -28.14 6.63
C THR A 184 17.45 -26.81 5.91
N LEU A 185 18.21 -25.89 6.51
CA LEU A 185 18.58 -24.61 5.95
C LEU A 185 20.06 -24.64 5.59
N SER A 186 20.40 -24.38 4.33
CA SER A 186 21.77 -24.09 3.91
C SER A 186 21.90 -22.62 3.52
N LEU A 187 23.03 -22.02 3.87
CA LEU A 187 23.35 -20.62 3.59
C LEU A 187 24.80 -20.51 3.15
N SER A 188 25.04 -19.73 2.09
CA SER A 188 26.36 -19.36 1.62
C SER A 188 26.39 -17.86 1.37
N THR A 189 27.25 -17.13 2.07
CA THR A 189 27.29 -15.66 2.01
C THR A 189 28.43 -15.21 1.10
N GLN A 190 28.11 -14.43 0.05
CA GLN A 190 29.11 -13.88 -0.87
C GLN A 190 29.57 -12.49 -0.45
N GLU A 191 28.65 -11.62 -0.04
CA GLU A 191 28.95 -10.25 0.39
C GLU A 191 28.15 -9.90 1.63
N GLY A 192 28.75 -9.14 2.54
CA GLY A 192 28.09 -8.66 3.74
C GLY A 192 28.02 -9.73 4.83
N GLN A 193 26.89 -9.75 5.55
CA GLN A 193 26.68 -10.62 6.69
C GLN A 193 25.23 -11.08 6.77
N VAL A 194 25.06 -12.33 7.17
CA VAL A 194 23.76 -12.94 7.48
C VAL A 194 23.72 -13.26 8.98
N VAL A 195 22.58 -13.02 9.63
CA VAL A 195 22.33 -13.49 10.99
C VAL A 195 21.14 -14.44 10.97
N VAL A 196 21.35 -15.65 11.47
CA VAL A 196 20.33 -16.69 11.57
C VAL A 196 19.96 -16.89 13.03
N SER A 197 18.67 -16.87 13.31
CA SER A 197 18.08 -17.17 14.61
C SER A 197 16.94 -18.18 14.43
N GLY A 198 16.34 -18.66 15.51
CA GLY A 198 15.22 -19.61 15.43
C GLY A 198 15.23 -20.64 16.55
N ALA A 199 14.15 -21.42 16.67
CA ALA A 199 13.91 -22.31 17.80
C ALA A 199 15.02 -23.36 18.03
N CYS A 200 15.70 -23.76 16.95
CA CYS A 200 16.72 -24.80 16.97
C CYS A 200 18.11 -24.25 17.33
N GLN A 201 18.24 -22.93 17.49
CA GLN A 201 19.49 -22.24 17.82
C GLN A 201 19.35 -21.53 19.16
N LYS A 202 20.19 -21.90 20.13
CA LYS A 202 20.21 -21.23 21.45
C LYS A 202 20.60 -19.76 21.36
N THR A 203 21.44 -19.41 20.39
CA THR A 203 21.92 -18.04 20.16
C THR A 203 21.93 -17.74 18.66
N PRO A 204 21.70 -16.47 18.24
CA PRO A 204 21.83 -16.10 16.84
C PRO A 204 23.23 -16.42 16.29
N LYS A 205 23.28 -17.08 15.14
CA LYS A 205 24.52 -17.41 14.44
C LYS A 205 24.77 -16.40 13.33
N LYS A 206 25.94 -15.76 13.37
CA LYS A 206 26.41 -14.85 12.33
C LYS A 206 27.21 -15.63 11.28
N ILE A 207 26.96 -15.33 10.01
CA ILE A 207 27.68 -15.88 8.85
C ILE A 207 28.18 -14.70 8.02
N SER A 208 29.49 -14.62 7.83
CA SER A 208 30.17 -13.53 7.14
C SER A 208 30.46 -13.89 5.68
N ALA A 209 30.81 -12.90 4.87
CA ALA A 209 31.25 -13.12 3.50
C ALA A 209 32.34 -14.20 3.39
N GLY A 210 32.16 -15.14 2.46
CA GLY A 210 33.04 -16.30 2.26
C GLY A 210 32.65 -17.53 3.09
N GLU A 211 31.75 -17.40 4.07
CA GLU A 211 31.34 -18.51 4.93
C GLU A 211 30.07 -19.20 4.42
N SER A 212 29.96 -20.49 4.73
CA SER A 212 28.76 -21.29 4.47
C SER A 212 28.40 -22.14 5.68
N VAL A 213 27.11 -22.41 5.86
CA VAL A 213 26.59 -23.22 6.96
C VAL A 213 25.43 -24.08 6.48
N VAL A 214 25.30 -25.25 7.08
CA VAL A 214 24.09 -26.08 7.00
C VAL A 214 23.56 -26.26 8.42
N LEU A 215 22.27 -26.03 8.60
CA LEU A 215 21.55 -26.14 9.86
C LEU A 215 20.37 -27.09 9.66
N SER A 216 20.22 -28.05 10.57
CA SER A 216 19.06 -28.95 10.62
C SER A 216 18.41 -28.87 11.99
N CYS A 217 17.11 -29.15 12.03
CA CYS A 217 16.32 -29.10 13.24
C CYS A 217 15.48 -30.36 13.38
N SER A 218 15.87 -31.24 14.31
CA SER A 218 15.04 -32.33 14.79
C SER A 218 14.20 -31.83 15.97
N THR A 219 12.90 -32.13 15.97
CA THR A 219 12.08 -31.94 17.18
C THR A 219 12.33 -33.12 18.12
N GLU A 220 12.29 -32.90 19.42
CA GLU A 220 12.47 -33.95 20.45
C GLU A 220 11.41 -35.07 20.34
N GLU A 221 10.30 -34.82 19.65
CA GLU A 221 9.26 -35.81 19.32
C GLU A 221 9.73 -36.88 18.31
N ASP A 222 10.76 -36.60 17.49
CA ASP A 222 11.45 -37.62 16.66
C ASP A 222 12.42 -38.49 17.49
N LEU A 223 12.69 -38.13 18.75
CA LEU A 223 13.59 -38.86 19.65
C LEU A 223 12.84 -39.76 20.63
N LEU A 224 11.50 -39.73 20.65
CA LEU A 224 10.74 -40.73 21.38
C LEU A 224 10.80 -42.04 20.57
N PRO A 225 11.44 -43.11 21.11
CA PRO A 225 11.33 -44.42 20.46
C PRO A 225 9.84 -44.76 20.32
N PRO A 226 9.42 -45.40 19.22
CA PRO A 226 8.05 -45.87 19.10
C PRO A 226 7.75 -46.68 20.36
N SER A 227 6.81 -46.18 21.17
CA SER A 227 6.36 -46.85 22.38
C SER A 227 6.07 -48.29 21.98
N GLU A 228 6.88 -49.21 22.49
CA GLU A 228 6.79 -50.63 22.21
C GLU A 228 5.38 -51.05 22.60
N VAL A 229 4.52 -51.26 21.60
CA VAL A 229 3.17 -51.78 21.80
C VAL A 229 3.36 -53.19 22.33
N THR A 230 3.41 -53.30 23.65
CA THR A 230 3.29 -54.58 24.36
C THR A 230 1.88 -55.05 24.07
N GLN A 231 1.77 -55.84 23.01
CA GLN A 231 0.58 -56.60 22.69
C GLN A 231 0.46 -57.66 23.79
N ASP A 232 -0.20 -57.29 24.88
CA ASP A 232 -0.53 -58.18 25.97
C ASP A 232 -1.48 -59.25 25.40
N LYS A 233 -0.92 -60.44 25.18
CA LYS A 233 -1.67 -61.66 24.93
C LYS A 233 -2.21 -62.12 26.28
N ASN A 234 -3.51 -61.90 26.52
CA ASN A 234 -4.34 -62.54 27.55
C ASN A 234 -5.76 -61.95 27.37
N VAL A 235 -6.89 -62.64 27.25
CA VAL A 235 -7.34 -64.03 27.48
C VAL A 235 -8.48 -64.31 26.50
#